data_AF-A0A7W8N4G5-F1
#
_entry.id   AF-A0A7W8N4G5-F1
#
_cell.length_a   1.000
_cell.length_b   1.000
_cell.length_c   1.000
_cell.angle_alpha   90.00
_cell.angle_beta   90.00
_cell.angle_gamma   90.00
#
_symmetry.space_group_name_H-M   'P 1'
#
loop_
_entity.id
_entity.type
_entity.pdbx_description
1 polymer ?
#
loop_
_entity_poly.entity_id
_entity_poly.type
_entity_poly.pdbx_seq_one_letter_code
_entity_poly.pdbx_strand_id
1 'polypeptide(L)'
;MNPIEFTFQPLKGEPSRLVFTAGQTKIGLMIVPDPVEAHNKGCSLTATRLSANFQLAFLSGEGYRPNTDIHYRFVSDATKEDVIHSDANGMIRIAMLAHSKDQKTGQAVFEITEKNCSPKVSYEWGNP
;
A
#
# COMPACT_ATOMS: atom_id res chain seq x y z
N MET A 1 15.21 -7.58 -31.83
CA MET A 1 15.65 -7.18 -30.48
C MET A 1 15.52 -8.40 -29.58
N ASN A 2 16.58 -8.77 -28.85
CA ASN A 2 16.49 -9.82 -27.84
C ASN A 2 16.05 -9.15 -26.52
N PRO A 3 14.95 -9.58 -25.89
CA PRO A 3 14.54 -9.05 -24.60
C PRO A 3 15.59 -9.37 -23.53
N ILE A 4 15.80 -8.44 -22.60
CA ILE A 4 16.55 -8.70 -21.38
C ILE A 4 15.53 -9.07 -20.31
N GLU A 5 15.63 -10.29 -19.80
CA GLU A 5 14.77 -10.79 -18.74
C GLU A 5 15.41 -10.57 -17.37
N PHE A 6 14.64 -10.02 -16.45
CA PHE A 6 15.03 -9.85 -15.06
C PHE A 6 14.11 -10.68 -14.17
N THR A 7 14.69 -11.55 -13.36
CA THR A 7 13.94 -12.33 -12.38
C THR A 7 14.06 -11.67 -11.01
N PHE A 8 12.91 -11.30 -10.45
CA PHE A 8 12.80 -10.78 -9.09
C PHE A 8 12.02 -11.78 -8.24
N GLN A 9 12.34 -11.85 -6.95
CA GLN A 9 11.53 -12.57 -5.95
C GLN A 9 11.08 -11.59 -4.86
N PRO A 10 10.31 -10.54 -5.21
CA PRO A 10 9.86 -9.56 -4.23
C PRO A 10 8.79 -10.19 -3.32
N LEU A 11 8.76 -9.76 -2.07
CA LEU A 11 7.62 -10.05 -1.21
C LEU A 11 6.42 -9.20 -1.65
N LYS A 12 5.20 -9.68 -1.33
CA LYS A 12 3.98 -8.92 -1.62
C LYS A 12 4.05 -7.51 -1.04
N GLY A 13 3.74 -6.52 -1.87
CA GLY A 13 3.80 -5.08 -1.58
C GLY A 13 5.20 -4.47 -1.59
N GLU A 14 6.27 -5.23 -1.87
CA GLU A 14 7.65 -4.75 -1.81
C GLU A 14 8.05 -3.93 -3.07
N PRO A 15 8.51 -2.67 -2.91
CA PRO A 15 9.03 -1.89 -4.03
C PRO A 15 10.40 -2.38 -4.51
N SER A 16 10.48 -2.75 -5.78
CA SER A 16 11.74 -2.97 -6.49
C SER A 16 12.18 -1.67 -7.17
N ARG A 17 13.40 -1.22 -6.88
CA ARG A 17 14.00 -0.02 -7.49
C ARG A 17 15.09 -0.44 -8.46
N LEU A 18 14.93 -0.07 -9.73
CA LEU A 18 15.89 -0.37 -10.79
C LEU A 18 16.53 0.91 -11.30
N VAL A 19 17.82 0.83 -11.62
CA VAL A 19 18.54 1.94 -12.25
C VAL A 19 19.23 1.39 -13.49
N PHE A 20 18.84 1.90 -14.65
CA PHE A 20 19.48 1.61 -15.93
C PHE A 20 20.47 2.71 -16.26
N THR A 21 21.68 2.34 -16.67
CA THR A 21 22.74 3.29 -17.02
C THR A 21 23.28 3.00 -18.42
N ALA A 22 23.49 4.06 -19.20
CA ALA A 22 24.07 3.97 -20.55
C ALA A 22 24.88 5.25 -20.84
N GLY A 23 26.21 5.15 -20.80
CA GLY A 23 27.10 6.32 -20.88
C GLY A 23 26.82 7.30 -19.73
N GLN A 24 26.44 8.54 -20.06
CA GLN A 24 26.02 9.55 -19.07
C GLN A 24 24.52 9.49 -18.71
N THR A 25 23.74 8.63 -19.35
CA THR A 25 22.30 8.52 -19.13
C THR A 25 22.01 7.62 -17.92
N LYS A 26 21.07 8.05 -17.07
CA LYS A 26 20.54 7.26 -15.95
C LYS A 26 19.02 7.30 -15.98
N ILE A 27 18.38 6.14 -15.93
CA ILE A 27 16.93 5.98 -15.85
C ILE A 27 16.61 5.22 -14.57
N GLY A 28 15.81 5.82 -13.68
CA GLY A 28 15.30 5.17 -12.49
C GLY A 28 13.88 4.67 -12.70
N LEU A 29 13.60 3.44 -12.27
CA LEU A 29 12.26 2.85 -12.26
C LEU A 29 11.96 2.33 -10.86
N MET A 30 10.74 2.53 -10.38
CA MET A 30 10.20 1.85 -9.20
C MET A 30 8.96 1.07 -9.62
N ILE A 31 8.93 -0.21 -9.27
CA ILE A 31 7.78 -1.09 -9.51
C ILE A 31 7.44 -1.83 -8.22
N VAL A 32 6.17 -2.20 -8.02
CA VAL A 32 5.73 -3.13 -6.98
C VAL A 32 5.19 -4.38 -7.71
N PRO A 33 5.99 -5.45 -7.87
CA PRO A 33 5.63 -6.52 -8.80
C PRO A 33 4.44 -7.38 -8.36
N ASP A 34 4.20 -7.51 -7.06
CA ASP A 34 3.02 -8.17 -6.49
C ASP A 34 2.31 -7.19 -5.53
N PRO A 35 1.46 -6.29 -6.05
CA PRO A 35 0.83 -5.25 -5.26
C PRO A 35 -0.25 -5.80 -4.33
N VAL A 36 -0.39 -5.21 -3.14
CA VAL A 36 -1.59 -5.37 -2.32
C VAL A 36 -2.54 -4.24 -2.70
N GLU A 37 -3.51 -4.51 -3.57
CA GLU A 37 -4.42 -3.49 -4.07
C GLU A 37 -5.88 -3.94 -4.09
N ALA A 38 -6.78 -2.96 -4.00
CA ALA A 38 -8.21 -3.16 -4.13
C ALA A 38 -8.85 -1.96 -4.82
N HIS A 39 -9.91 -2.23 -5.59
CA HIS A 39 -10.70 -1.20 -6.28
C HIS A 39 -12.16 -1.29 -5.87
N ASN A 40 -12.82 -0.14 -5.77
CA ASN A 40 -14.26 -0.06 -5.56
C ASN A 40 -14.82 1.23 -6.15
N LYS A 41 -15.77 1.10 -7.08
CA LYS A 41 -16.59 2.22 -7.60
C LYS A 41 -15.78 3.46 -8.03
N GLY A 42 -14.65 3.24 -8.70
CA GLY A 42 -13.79 4.31 -9.23
C GLY A 42 -12.67 4.76 -8.29
N CYS A 43 -12.58 4.20 -7.08
CA CYS A 43 -11.48 4.42 -6.16
C CYS A 43 -10.54 3.22 -6.09
N SER A 44 -9.29 3.48 -5.73
CA SER A 44 -8.27 2.46 -5.46
C SER A 44 -7.70 2.63 -4.06
N LEU A 45 -7.21 1.53 -3.51
CA LEU A 45 -6.41 1.51 -2.29
C LEU A 45 -5.30 0.49 -2.46
N THR A 46 -4.08 0.88 -2.10
CA THR A 46 -2.87 0.06 -2.20
C THR A 46 -2.14 0.07 -0.87
N ALA A 47 -1.65 -1.09 -0.44
CA ALA A 47 -0.71 -1.22 0.68
C ALA A 47 0.68 -1.56 0.14
N THR A 48 1.64 -0.67 0.43
CA THR A 48 3.05 -0.84 0.06
C THR A 48 3.87 -1.16 1.30
N ARG A 49 4.75 -2.15 1.20
CA ARG A 49 5.63 -2.59 2.29
C ARG A 49 6.71 -1.54 2.54
N LEU A 50 6.81 -1.05 3.78
CA LEU A 50 7.87 -0.14 4.24
C LEU A 50 8.88 -0.80 5.20
N SER A 51 8.55 -1.97 5.78
CA SER A 51 9.49 -2.76 6.59
C SER A 51 9.63 -4.19 6.05
N ALA A 52 10.74 -4.86 6.32
CA ALA A 52 11.04 -6.21 5.82
C ALA A 52 9.92 -7.23 6.10
N ASN A 53 9.21 -7.07 7.21
CA ASN A 53 8.13 -7.95 7.69
C ASN A 53 6.72 -7.34 7.51
N PHE A 54 6.55 -6.28 6.71
CA PHE A 54 5.28 -5.58 6.48
C PHE A 54 4.58 -5.01 7.74
N GLN A 55 5.25 -4.98 8.89
CA GLN A 55 4.71 -4.33 10.10
C GLN A 55 4.43 -2.85 9.84
N LEU A 56 5.30 -2.18 9.08
CA LEU A 56 5.04 -0.83 8.58
C LEU A 56 4.58 -0.90 7.13
N ALA A 57 3.36 -0.43 6.87
CA ALA A 57 2.78 -0.31 5.55
C ALA A 57 2.50 1.15 5.21
N PHE A 58 2.73 1.52 3.95
CA PHE A 58 2.24 2.78 3.38
C PHE A 58 0.95 2.50 2.61
N LEU A 59 -0.13 3.11 3.07
CA LEU A 59 -1.44 3.02 2.45
C LEU A 59 -1.62 4.27 1.59
N SER A 60 -1.87 4.05 0.31
CA SER A 60 -2.20 5.11 -0.64
C SER A 60 -3.48 4.76 -1.37
N GLY A 61 -4.33 5.75 -1.61
CA GLY A 61 -5.50 5.55 -2.43
C GLY A 61 -5.81 6.76 -3.28
N GLU A 62 -6.58 6.54 -4.33
CA GLU A 62 -6.93 7.54 -5.34
C GLU A 62 -8.40 7.42 -5.74
N GLY A 63 -8.93 8.47 -6.37
CA GLY A 63 -10.32 8.53 -6.82
C GLY A 63 -11.32 9.02 -5.77
N TYR A 64 -10.84 9.52 -4.63
CA TYR A 64 -11.68 10.13 -3.60
C TYR A 64 -12.10 11.55 -3.97
N ARG A 65 -13.11 12.09 -3.28
CA ARG A 65 -13.44 13.51 -3.40
C ARG A 65 -12.25 14.34 -2.92
N PRO A 66 -11.80 15.37 -3.67
CA PRO A 66 -10.71 16.23 -3.24
C PRO A 66 -11.00 17.02 -1.96
N ASN A 67 -9.96 17.30 -1.16
CA ASN A 67 -10.00 18.13 0.05
C ASN A 67 -11.14 17.74 1.01
N THR A 68 -11.35 16.44 1.20
CA THR A 68 -12.47 15.90 1.98
C THR A 68 -11.95 14.89 3.00
N ASP A 69 -12.62 14.85 4.14
CA ASP A 69 -12.40 13.84 5.17
C ASP A 69 -12.96 12.48 4.73
N ILE A 70 -12.10 11.46 4.75
CA ILE A 70 -12.39 10.09 4.35
C ILE A 70 -12.28 9.20 5.59
N HIS A 71 -13.33 8.46 5.90
CA HIS A 71 -13.37 7.56 7.05
C HIS A 71 -12.73 6.22 6.71
N TYR A 72 -11.96 5.69 7.65
CA TYR A 72 -11.35 4.38 7.49
C TYR A 72 -11.42 3.55 8.77
N ARG A 73 -11.32 2.24 8.58
CA ARG A 73 -11.18 1.25 9.64
C ARG A 73 -9.92 0.44 9.40
N PHE A 74 -9.07 0.36 10.41
CA PHE A 74 -7.85 -0.45 10.43
C PHE A 74 -7.94 -1.51 11.52
N VAL A 75 -7.63 -2.75 11.19
CA VAL A 75 -7.66 -3.90 12.11
C VAL A 75 -6.32 -4.61 12.03
N SER A 76 -5.64 -4.81 13.16
CA SER A 76 -4.47 -5.69 13.27
C SER A 76 -4.53 -6.56 14.52
N ASP A 77 -4.71 -5.93 15.68
CA ASP A 77 -4.89 -6.55 17.00
C ASP A 77 -6.06 -5.86 17.72
N ALA A 78 -6.00 -4.53 17.73
CA ALA A 78 -7.13 -3.66 18.00
C ALA A 78 -7.73 -3.12 16.69
N THR A 79 -9.00 -2.74 16.76
CA THR A 79 -9.65 -1.97 15.69
C THR A 79 -9.45 -0.48 15.95
N LYS A 80 -8.98 0.24 14.94
CA LYS A 80 -8.92 1.71 14.91
C LYS A 80 -9.88 2.20 13.84
N GLU A 81 -10.73 3.14 14.21
CA GLU A 81 -11.54 3.93 13.29
C GLU A 81 -11.08 5.38 13.39
N ASP A 82 -10.85 6.02 12.25
CA ASP A 82 -10.33 7.39 12.19
C ASP A 82 -10.64 8.01 10.82
N VAL A 83 -10.19 9.24 10.65
CA VAL A 83 -10.38 10.04 9.44
C VAL A 83 -9.03 10.37 8.82
N ILE A 84 -8.99 10.39 7.49
CA ILE A 84 -7.86 10.88 6.70
C ILE A 84 -8.34 11.92 5.69
N HIS A 85 -7.62 13.03 5.58
CA HIS A 85 -7.95 14.07 4.63
C HIS A 85 -7.37 13.75 3.25
N SER A 86 -8.20 13.80 2.21
CA SER A 86 -7.74 13.71 0.82
C SER A 86 -7.11 15.02 0.34
N ASP A 87 -6.12 14.94 -0.53
CA ASP A 87 -5.52 16.14 -1.12
C ASP A 87 -6.38 16.71 -2.28
N ALA A 88 -5.89 17.78 -2.90
CA ALA A 88 -6.56 18.45 -4.00
C ALA A 88 -6.76 17.57 -5.25
N ASN A 89 -6.08 16.43 -5.34
CA ASN A 89 -6.22 15.45 -6.42
C ASN A 89 -7.10 14.26 -6.02
N GLY A 90 -7.68 14.28 -4.82
CA GLY A 90 -8.47 13.16 -4.31
C GLY A 90 -7.62 11.96 -3.91
N MET A 91 -6.35 12.19 -3.53
CA MET A 91 -5.46 11.14 -3.04
C MET A 91 -5.40 11.13 -1.51
N ILE A 92 -5.29 9.94 -0.92
CA ILE A 92 -5.05 9.75 0.51
C ILE A 92 -3.72 9.02 0.72
N ARG A 93 -3.01 9.34 1.81
CA ARG A 93 -1.70 8.74 2.14
C ARG A 93 -1.51 8.62 3.64
N ILE A 94 -1.25 7.41 4.13
CA ILE A 94 -0.99 7.17 5.55
C ILE A 94 -0.06 6.01 5.78
N ALA A 95 0.82 6.13 6.77
CA ALA A 95 1.62 5.02 7.24
C ALA A 95 0.90 4.33 8.41
N MET A 96 0.78 3.01 8.34
CA MET A 96 0.16 2.18 9.37
C MET A 96 1.15 1.19 9.93
N LEU A 97 1.21 1.15 11.26
CA LEU A 97 1.96 0.15 12.00
C LEU A 97 1.00 -0.96 12.43
N ALA A 98 1.11 -2.12 11.78
CA ALA A 98 0.50 -3.34 12.25
C ALA A 98 1.30 -3.86 13.44
N HIS A 99 0.64 -3.95 14.58
CA HIS A 99 1.23 -4.49 15.81
C HIS A 99 0.17 -5.29 16.57
N SER A 100 0.63 -6.31 17.28
CA SER A 100 -0.12 -7.03 18.32
C SER A 100 0.76 -7.12 19.55
N LYS A 101 0.14 -7.03 20.74
CA LYS A 101 0.86 -7.18 22.01
C LYS A 101 1.39 -8.60 22.21
N ASP A 102 0.65 -9.59 21.69
CA ASP A 102 0.87 -11.01 22.01
C ASP A 102 1.35 -11.84 20.80
N GLN A 103 1.24 -11.29 19.58
CA GLN A 103 1.59 -12.01 18.36
C GLN A 103 2.80 -11.40 17.63
N LYS A 104 3.70 -12.27 17.16
CA LYS A 104 4.86 -11.89 16.31
C LYS A 104 4.50 -11.77 14.83
N THR A 105 3.34 -12.30 14.45
CA THR A 105 2.80 -12.34 13.10
C THR A 105 1.30 -12.11 13.16
N GLY A 106 0.70 -11.70 12.04
CA GLY A 106 -0.75 -11.60 11.95
C GLY A 106 -1.20 -11.00 10.63
N GLN A 107 -2.49 -10.77 10.52
CA GLN A 107 -3.10 -10.12 9.38
C GLN A 107 -3.51 -8.70 9.74
N ALA A 108 -3.25 -7.76 8.84
CA ALA A 108 -3.76 -6.41 8.92
C ALA A 108 -4.81 -6.19 7.82
N VAL A 109 -5.83 -5.40 8.14
CA VAL A 109 -6.92 -5.05 7.24
C VAL A 109 -7.11 -3.55 7.30
N PHE A 110 -7.10 -2.89 6.14
CA PHE A 110 -7.43 -1.48 6.00
C PHE A 110 -8.60 -1.32 5.05
N GLU A 111 -9.63 -0.62 5.49
CA GLU A 111 -10.87 -0.44 4.76
C GLU A 111 -11.29 1.02 4.79
N ILE A 112 -11.61 1.57 3.62
CA ILE A 112 -12.33 2.84 3.55
C ILE A 112 -13.82 2.57 3.74
N THR A 113 -14.48 3.36 4.59
CA THR A 113 -15.87 3.13 5.00
C THR A 113 -16.85 4.12 4.37
N GLU A 114 -16.45 4.79 3.28
CA GLU A 114 -17.30 5.72 2.55
C GLU A 114 -18.40 5.01 1.74
N LYS A 115 -19.62 5.56 1.78
CA LYS A 115 -20.82 4.97 1.15
C LYS A 115 -20.65 4.64 -0.34
N ASN A 116 -19.91 5.47 -1.07
CA ASN A 116 -19.77 5.39 -2.52
C ASN A 116 -18.44 4.81 -2.98
N CYS A 117 -17.52 4.52 -2.05
CA CYS A 117 -16.13 4.25 -2.37
C CYS A 117 -15.47 3.52 -1.18
N SER A 118 -15.59 2.20 -1.13
CA SER A 118 -15.19 1.40 0.04
C SER A 118 -14.19 0.28 -0.31
N PRO A 119 -13.01 0.59 -0.91
CA PRO A 119 -11.98 -0.41 -1.15
C PRO A 119 -11.41 -0.93 0.18
N LYS A 120 -11.02 -2.20 0.18
CA LYS A 120 -10.49 -2.92 1.34
C LYS A 120 -9.28 -3.74 0.94
N VAL A 121 -8.16 -3.51 1.61
CA VAL A 121 -6.92 -4.28 1.43
C VAL A 121 -6.60 -5.08 2.68
N SER A 122 -5.91 -6.20 2.51
CA SER A 122 -5.41 -7.02 3.59
C SER A 122 -4.02 -7.56 3.27
N TYR A 123 -3.17 -7.63 4.28
CA TYR A 123 -1.80 -8.11 4.16
C TYR A 123 -1.35 -8.83 5.43
N GLU A 124 -0.52 -9.85 5.26
CA GLU A 124 0.16 -10.54 6.36
C GLU A 124 1.40 -9.73 6.78
N TRP A 125 1.63 -9.66 8.08
CA TRP A 125 2.78 -9.00 8.70
C TRP A 125 3.46 -9.92 9.72
N GLY A 126 4.73 -9.62 10.02
CA GLY A 126 5.60 -10.45 10.84
C GLY A 126 6.49 -11.38 9.99
N ASN A 127 7.23 -12.25 10.67
CA ASN A 127 8.05 -13.26 10.01
C ASN A 127 7.18 -14.48 9.68
N PRO A 128 7.07 -14.92 8.41
CA PRO A 128 6.36 -16.16 8.08
C PRO A 128 6.93 -17.39 8.80
#